data_AF-A0A2H0WX76-F1
#
_entry.id   AF-A0A2H0WX76-F1
#
_cell.length_a   1.000
_cell.length_b   1.000
_cell.length_c   1.000
_cell.angle_alpha   90.00
_cell.angle_beta   90.00
_cell.angle_gamma   90.00
#
_symmetry.space_group_name_H-M   'P 1'
#
loop_
_entity.id
_entity.type
_entity.pdbx_description
1 polymer ?
#
loop_
_entity_poly.entity_id
_entity_poly.type
_entity_poly.pdbx_seq_one_letter_code
_entity_poly.pdbx_strand_id
1 'polypeptide(L)'
;MATKLLQEPFLKIKYFILGFLIVWQAASVLAVSPHFLAYFNELAGGPDKGYLYTVDSNLDWGQDLKRLAKWVEENNIEKIKIAYFGGGEPNYYLGDKADGFNWLEPQKGWLAVSATLLQGGRGTPAPGFNQPTGYFDWLNQYTPVTKIGYSIFIYNIPD
;
A
#
# COMPACT_ATOMS: atom_id res chain seq x y z
N MET A 1 -40.43 4.62 18.17
CA MET A 1 -39.54 3.69 18.91
C MET A 1 -38.19 4.35 19.23
N ALA A 2 -37.53 5.04 18.28
CA ALA A 2 -36.27 5.75 18.49
C ALA A 2 -36.30 6.87 19.56
N THR A 3 -37.45 7.51 19.81
CA THR A 3 -37.58 8.63 20.76
C THR A 3 -37.45 8.24 22.23
N LYS A 4 -37.76 6.99 22.59
CA LYS A 4 -37.59 6.49 23.98
C LYS A 4 -36.11 6.24 24.34
N LEU A 5 -35.26 6.01 23.34
CA LEU A 5 -33.80 5.86 23.50
C LEU A 5 -33.08 7.20 23.68
N LEU A 6 -33.77 8.34 23.44
CA LEU A 6 -33.23 9.70 23.57
C LEU A 6 -33.50 10.34 24.93
N GLN A 7 -34.06 9.59 25.88
CA GLN A 7 -34.43 10.06 27.21
C GLN A 7 -33.56 9.40 28.28
N GLU A 8 -33.54 9.98 29.48
CA GLU A 8 -32.95 9.32 30.66
C GLU A 8 -33.58 7.92 30.84
N PRO A 9 -32.78 6.90 31.23
CA PRO A 9 -31.42 6.97 31.78
C PRO A 9 -30.27 6.86 30.75
N PHE A 10 -30.56 6.76 29.45
CA PHE A 10 -29.55 6.39 28.44
C PHE A 10 -28.81 7.57 27.81
N LEU A 11 -29.20 8.81 28.14
CA LEU A 11 -28.69 10.02 27.50
C LEU A 11 -27.17 10.20 27.67
N LYS A 12 -26.64 9.94 28.87
CA LYS A 12 -25.19 10.01 29.16
C LYS A 12 -24.40 8.95 28.39
N ILE A 13 -24.91 7.72 28.33
CA ILE A 13 -24.28 6.62 27.59
C ILE A 13 -24.22 6.97 26.10
N LYS A 14 -25.29 7.54 25.54
CA LYS A 14 -25.31 8.00 24.14
C LYS A 14 -24.23 9.04 23.86
N TYR A 15 -24.11 10.08 24.69
CA TYR A 15 -23.09 11.12 24.49
C TYR A 15 -21.68 10.56 24.65
N PHE A 16 -21.48 9.62 25.57
CA PHE A 16 -20.20 8.92 25.71
C PHE A 16 -19.86 8.13 24.44
N ILE A 17 -20.79 7.32 23.92
CA ILE A 17 -20.60 6.56 22.67
C ILE A 17 -20.31 7.52 21.51
N LEU A 18 -21.08 8.60 21.37
CA LEU A 18 -20.87 9.58 20.31
C LEU A 18 -19.49 10.25 20.43
N GLY A 19 -19.10 10.69 21.63
CA GLY A 19 -17.80 11.29 21.87
C GLY A 19 -16.66 10.32 21.57
N PHE A 20 -16.80 9.06 22.00
CA PHE A 20 -15.85 8.00 21.70
C PHE A 20 -15.71 7.78 20.18
N LEU A 21 -16.81 7.67 19.44
CA LEU A 21 -16.79 7.48 17.99
C LEU A 21 -16.15 8.66 17.25
N ILE A 22 -16.38 9.90 17.70
CA ILE A 22 -15.74 11.09 17.12
C ILE A 22 -14.23 11.07 17.36
N VAL A 23 -13.81 10.77 18.59
CA VAL A 23 -12.38 10.68 18.95
C VAL A 23 -11.72 9.54 18.17
N TRP A 24 -12.38 8.39 18.04
CA TRP A 24 -11.89 7.27 17.24
C TRP A 24 -11.74 7.68 15.78
N GLN A 25 -12.77 8.25 15.15
CA GLN A 25 -12.68 8.70 13.76
C GLN A 25 -11.52 9.70 13.55
N ALA A 26 -11.36 10.66 14.46
CA ALA A 26 -10.25 11.61 14.41
C ALA A 26 -8.89 10.90 14.53
N ALA A 27 -8.75 9.98 15.48
CA ALA A 27 -7.54 9.20 15.65
C ALA A 27 -7.22 8.35 14.40
N SER A 28 -8.22 7.70 13.81
CA SER A 28 -8.06 6.89 12.58
C SER A 28 -7.60 7.73 11.39
N VAL A 29 -8.17 8.93 11.19
CA VAL A 29 -7.77 9.84 10.10
C VAL A 29 -6.35 10.36 10.32
N LEU A 30 -6.00 10.73 11.55
CA LEU A 30 -4.66 11.22 11.87
C LEU A 30 -3.60 10.11 11.73
N ALA A 31 -3.93 8.89 12.16
CA ALA A 31 -3.02 7.74 12.10
C ALA A 31 -2.65 7.34 10.66
N VAL A 32 -3.56 7.54 9.71
CA VAL A 32 -3.31 7.18 8.30
C VAL A 32 -2.86 8.36 7.44
N SER A 33 -2.88 9.58 7.96
CA SER A 33 -2.43 10.77 7.20
C SER A 33 -0.94 10.67 6.83
N PRO A 34 -0.52 11.03 5.60
CA PRO A 34 -1.29 11.55 4.47
C PRO A 34 -1.73 10.47 3.46
N HIS A 35 -1.77 9.20 3.86
CA HIS A 35 -2.01 8.02 3.01
C HIS A 35 -3.46 7.52 3.06
N PHE A 36 -4.42 8.42 2.91
CA PHE A 36 -5.84 8.12 3.16
C PHE A 36 -6.42 6.97 2.33
N LEU A 37 -5.92 6.75 1.11
CA LEU A 37 -6.34 5.61 0.27
C LEU A 37 -5.97 4.26 0.90
N ALA A 38 -4.89 4.21 1.68
CA ALA A 38 -4.47 3.00 2.36
C ALA A 38 -5.27 2.73 3.65
N TYR A 39 -6.31 3.49 3.97
CA TYR A 39 -7.06 3.27 5.20
C TYR A 39 -7.78 1.90 5.19
N PHE A 40 -7.40 1.06 6.13
CA PHE A 40 -8.13 -0.13 6.53
C PHE A 40 -8.27 -0.10 8.06
N ASN A 41 -9.41 -0.57 8.56
CA ASN A 41 -9.62 -0.61 10.01
C ASN A 41 -8.69 -1.62 10.69
N GLU A 42 -8.69 -1.59 12.02
CA GLU A 42 -7.80 -2.38 12.87
C GLU A 42 -8.09 -3.88 12.76
N LEU A 43 -9.33 -4.29 12.48
CA LEU A 43 -9.71 -5.69 12.29
C LEU A 43 -9.13 -6.28 10.99
N ALA A 44 -9.02 -5.46 9.94
CA ALA A 44 -8.29 -5.81 8.72
C ALA A 44 -6.76 -5.80 8.93
N GLY A 45 -6.29 -5.33 10.09
CA GLY A 45 -4.86 -5.21 10.40
C GLY A 45 -4.24 -3.89 9.97
N GLY A 46 -5.08 -2.86 9.75
CA GLY A 46 -4.62 -1.51 9.42
C GLY A 46 -4.10 -1.36 7.98
N PRO A 47 -3.59 -0.16 7.64
CA PRO A 47 -3.09 0.15 6.30
C PRO A 47 -1.98 -0.81 5.83
N ASP A 48 -1.22 -1.36 6.77
CA ASP A 48 -0.13 -2.28 6.49
C ASP A 48 -0.54 -3.63 5.91
N LYS A 49 -1.78 -4.06 6.17
CA LYS A 49 -2.34 -5.35 5.71
C LYS A 49 -3.46 -5.18 4.70
N GLY A 50 -3.84 -3.95 4.36
CA GLY A 50 -4.90 -3.65 3.39
C GLY A 50 -4.71 -4.33 2.03
N TYR A 51 -3.48 -4.33 1.54
CA TYR A 51 -3.07 -4.96 0.27
C TYR A 51 -3.32 -6.47 0.19
N LEU A 52 -3.61 -7.13 1.31
CA LEU A 52 -3.98 -8.56 1.33
C LEU A 52 -5.45 -8.78 0.94
N TYR A 53 -6.30 -7.76 1.07
CA TYR A 53 -7.74 -7.83 0.77
C TYR A 53 -8.07 -7.22 -0.58
N THR A 54 -7.46 -6.07 -0.90
CA THR A 54 -7.66 -5.39 -2.18
C THR A 54 -6.47 -4.50 -2.51
N VAL A 55 -6.26 -4.27 -3.79
CA VAL A 55 -5.19 -3.44 -4.38
C VAL A 55 -5.82 -2.63 -5.53
N ASP A 56 -5.03 -2.13 -6.49
CA ASP A 56 -5.51 -1.28 -7.59
C ASP A 56 -6.00 0.08 -7.05
N SER A 57 -7.06 0.61 -7.63
CA SER A 57 -7.65 1.91 -7.33
C SER A 57 -8.11 2.09 -5.89
N ASN A 58 -8.27 0.99 -5.14
CA ASN A 58 -8.53 1.00 -3.71
C ASN A 58 -7.30 1.39 -2.87
N LEU A 59 -6.08 1.34 -3.42
CA LEU A 59 -4.82 1.57 -2.71
C LEU A 59 -3.88 2.54 -3.45
N ASP A 60 -3.84 2.49 -4.79
CA ASP A 60 -2.83 3.15 -5.60
C ASP A 60 -3.43 3.76 -6.88
N TRP A 61 -3.29 5.07 -7.01
CA TRP A 61 -3.54 5.83 -8.25
C TRP A 61 -2.25 6.50 -8.77
N GLY A 62 -1.12 6.19 -8.15
CA GLY A 62 0.19 6.77 -8.44
C GLY A 62 0.62 7.90 -7.51
N GLN A 63 -0.13 8.18 -6.44
CA GLN A 63 0.18 9.26 -5.49
C GLN A 63 1.55 9.08 -4.80
N ASP A 64 1.99 7.83 -4.63
CA ASP A 64 3.19 7.51 -3.87
C ASP A 64 4.47 7.50 -4.72
N LEU A 65 4.38 7.68 -6.04
CA LEU A 65 5.57 7.82 -6.90
C LEU A 65 6.42 9.03 -6.51
N LYS A 66 5.78 10.15 -6.17
CA LYS A 66 6.49 11.33 -5.65
C LYS A 66 7.18 11.03 -4.30
N ARG A 67 6.57 10.19 -3.46
CA ARG A 67 7.13 9.79 -2.17
C ARG A 67 8.28 8.81 -2.34
N LEU A 68 8.19 7.94 -3.35
CA LEU A 68 9.27 7.03 -3.72
C LEU A 68 10.51 7.83 -4.14
N ALA A 69 10.35 8.83 -5.02
CA ALA A 69 11.46 9.67 -5.44
C ALA A 69 12.14 10.38 -4.24
N LYS A 70 11.34 10.93 -3.33
CA LYS A 70 11.86 11.53 -2.09
C LYS A 70 12.65 10.51 -1.25
N TRP A 71 12.10 9.31 -1.06
CA TRP A 71 12.78 8.26 -0.29
C TRP A 71 14.09 7.80 -0.95
N VAL A 72 14.12 7.65 -2.28
CA VAL A 72 15.33 7.31 -3.06
C VAL A 72 16.42 8.37 -2.89
N GLU A 73 16.05 9.65 -2.90
CA GLU A 73 16.95 10.77 -2.66
C GLU A 73 17.51 10.75 -1.23
N GLU A 74 16.63 10.68 -0.22
CA GLU A 74 17.00 10.69 1.19
C GLU A 74 17.92 9.52 1.59
N ASN A 75 17.81 8.38 0.90
CA ASN A 75 18.62 7.19 1.16
C ASN A 75 19.83 7.06 0.23
N ASN A 76 20.12 8.08 -0.60
CA ASN A 76 21.24 8.09 -1.54
C ASN A 76 21.29 6.86 -2.46
N ILE A 77 20.13 6.40 -2.92
CA ILE A 77 20.05 5.26 -3.83
C ILE A 77 20.45 5.73 -5.23
N GLU A 78 21.46 5.08 -5.82
CA GLU A 78 21.99 5.41 -7.15
C GLU A 78 21.11 4.88 -8.27
N LYS A 79 20.65 3.63 -8.15
CA LYS A 79 19.79 2.95 -9.10
C LYS A 79 18.74 2.13 -8.37
N ILE A 80 17.50 2.18 -8.86
CA ILE A 80 16.39 1.39 -8.37
C ILE A 80 15.57 0.86 -9.54
N LYS A 81 15.27 -0.43 -9.52
CA LYS A 81 14.45 -1.05 -10.56
C LYS A 81 12.99 -0.95 -10.18
N ILE A 82 12.14 -0.53 -11.10
CA ILE A 82 10.77 -0.12 -10.81
C ILE A 82 9.76 -1.01 -11.56
N ALA A 83 8.84 -1.59 -10.80
CA ALA A 83 7.62 -2.22 -11.28
C ALA A 83 6.44 -1.42 -10.72
N TYR A 84 5.94 -0.47 -11.50
CA TYR A 84 5.00 0.54 -11.03
C TYR A 84 3.63 0.44 -11.72
N PHE A 85 2.57 0.54 -10.93
CA PHE A 85 1.18 0.36 -11.38
C PHE A 85 0.51 1.66 -11.87
N GLY A 86 0.77 2.80 -11.21
CA GLY A 86 0.04 4.04 -11.46
C GLY A 86 0.30 4.66 -12.84
N GLY A 87 -0.48 5.69 -13.19
CA GLY A 87 -0.38 6.37 -14.50
C GLY A 87 0.76 7.38 -14.65
N GLY A 88 1.58 7.58 -13.62
CA GLY A 88 2.72 8.51 -13.65
C GLY A 88 3.96 7.92 -14.32
N GLU A 89 4.83 8.75 -14.88
CA GLU A 89 6.09 8.29 -15.48
C GLU A 89 7.20 8.25 -14.40
N PRO A 90 7.79 7.08 -14.07
CA PRO A 90 8.83 7.00 -13.05
C PRO A 90 10.06 7.87 -13.36
N ASN A 91 10.48 7.92 -14.62
CA ASN A 91 11.63 8.71 -15.04
C ASN A 91 11.42 10.22 -14.84
N TYR A 92 10.17 10.71 -14.84
CA TYR A 92 9.88 12.11 -14.54
C TYR A 92 10.26 12.50 -13.10
N TYR A 93 10.07 11.59 -12.14
CA TYR A 93 10.35 11.86 -10.72
C TYR A 93 11.73 11.39 -10.26
N LEU A 94 12.24 10.30 -10.84
CA LEU A 94 13.49 9.66 -10.42
C LEU A 94 14.66 9.92 -11.39
N GLY A 95 14.39 10.46 -12.58
CA GLY A 95 15.40 10.67 -13.62
C GLY A 95 16.13 9.38 -13.96
N ASP A 96 17.45 9.48 -14.15
CA ASP A 96 18.32 8.35 -14.49
C ASP A 96 18.46 7.32 -13.37
N LYS A 97 17.86 7.53 -12.18
CA LYS A 97 17.90 6.53 -11.10
C LYS A 97 16.90 5.39 -11.31
N ALA A 98 15.85 5.63 -12.09
CA ALA A 98 14.82 4.62 -12.36
C ALA A 98 15.25 3.70 -13.50
N ASP A 99 15.23 2.40 -13.25
CA ASP A 99 15.49 1.37 -14.26
C ASP A 99 14.28 0.45 -14.41
N GLY A 100 14.02 -0.01 -15.63
CA GLY A 100 13.14 -1.15 -15.87
C GLY A 100 13.85 -2.47 -15.55
N PHE A 101 13.09 -3.55 -15.37
CA PHE A 101 13.66 -4.89 -15.22
C PHE A 101 12.70 -5.97 -15.70
N ASN A 102 13.24 -7.16 -15.99
CA ASN A 102 12.43 -8.34 -16.28
C ASN A 102 11.84 -8.89 -14.97
N TRP A 103 10.52 -8.79 -14.81
CA TRP A 103 9.86 -9.23 -13.59
C TRP A 103 9.90 -10.75 -13.42
N LEU A 104 9.96 -11.51 -14.52
CA LEU A 104 9.92 -12.99 -14.49
C LEU A 104 11.16 -13.63 -13.86
N GLU A 105 12.24 -12.89 -13.71
CA GLU A 105 13.52 -13.40 -13.26
C GLU A 105 13.96 -12.70 -11.97
N PRO A 106 14.53 -13.43 -11.00
CA PRO A 106 15.12 -12.81 -9.82
C PRO A 106 16.14 -11.74 -10.18
N GLN A 107 16.03 -10.58 -9.54
CA GLN A 107 16.91 -9.44 -9.73
C GLN A 107 17.57 -9.04 -8.42
N LYS A 108 18.85 -8.67 -8.50
CA LYS A 108 19.63 -8.12 -7.40
C LYS A 108 19.46 -6.60 -7.26
N GLY A 109 19.81 -6.06 -6.10
CA GLY A 109 19.81 -4.64 -5.80
C GLY A 109 18.44 -4.11 -5.35
N TRP A 110 18.27 -2.79 -5.46
CA TRP A 110 17.06 -2.09 -5.03
C TRP A 110 15.91 -2.28 -6.01
N LEU A 111 14.75 -2.65 -5.48
CA LEU A 111 13.51 -2.84 -6.23
C LEU A 111 12.39 -2.03 -5.59
N ALA A 112 11.60 -1.34 -6.40
CA ALA A 112 10.34 -0.73 -6.01
C ALA A 112 9.19 -1.42 -6.77
N VAL A 113 8.31 -2.11 -6.06
CA VAL A 113 7.23 -2.91 -6.65
C VAL A 113 5.88 -2.47 -6.11
N SER A 114 5.00 -1.94 -6.97
CA SER A 114 3.63 -1.60 -6.61
C SER A 114 2.88 -2.84 -6.13
N ALA A 115 2.12 -2.70 -5.05
CA ALA A 115 1.35 -3.75 -4.40
C ALA A 115 0.37 -4.43 -5.37
N THR A 116 -0.23 -3.67 -6.30
CA THR A 116 -1.12 -4.20 -7.33
C THR A 116 -0.43 -5.22 -8.23
N LEU A 117 0.76 -4.87 -8.74
CA LEU A 117 1.55 -5.77 -9.59
C LEU A 117 2.09 -6.95 -8.78
N LEU A 118 2.48 -6.70 -7.52
CA LEU A 118 2.94 -7.73 -6.60
C LEU A 118 1.87 -8.80 -6.35
N GLN A 119 0.64 -8.37 -6.03
CA GLN A 119 -0.49 -9.29 -5.81
C GLN A 119 -0.93 -9.96 -7.10
N GLY A 120 -1.00 -9.23 -8.22
CA GLY A 120 -1.34 -9.79 -9.51
C GLY A 120 -0.35 -10.87 -9.96
N GLY A 121 0.95 -10.65 -9.72
CA GLY A 121 2.00 -11.60 -10.06
C GLY A 121 2.04 -12.85 -9.19
N ARG A 122 1.57 -12.78 -7.95
CA ARG A 122 1.51 -13.90 -6.99
C ARG A 122 0.14 -14.58 -6.94
N GLY A 123 -0.84 -14.03 -7.64
CA GLY A 123 -2.20 -14.53 -7.65
C GLY A 123 -2.31 -15.89 -8.33
N THR A 124 -3.20 -16.74 -7.82
CA THR A 124 -3.56 -17.98 -8.52
C THR A 124 -4.42 -17.65 -9.74
N PRO A 125 -4.05 -18.10 -10.95
CA PRO A 125 -4.83 -17.82 -12.15
C PRO A 125 -6.21 -18.47 -12.10
N ALA A 126 -7.21 -17.76 -12.61
CA ALA A 126 -8.53 -18.33 -12.87
C ALA A 126 -8.48 -19.33 -14.04
N PRO A 127 -9.40 -20.32 -14.10
CA PRO A 127 -9.49 -21.25 -15.23
C PRO A 127 -9.56 -20.50 -16.57
N GLY A 128 -8.69 -20.89 -17.51
CA GLY A 128 -8.61 -20.28 -18.84
C GLY A 128 -7.70 -19.03 -18.94
N PHE A 129 -7.08 -18.59 -17.84
CA PHE A 129 -6.07 -17.54 -17.89
C PHE A 129 -4.78 -18.06 -18.54
N ASN A 130 -4.29 -17.37 -19.57
CA ASN A 130 -3.19 -17.82 -20.43
C ASN A 130 -2.01 -16.82 -20.50
N GLN A 131 -1.98 -15.82 -19.62
CA GLN A 131 -0.85 -14.90 -19.51
C GLN A 131 0.17 -15.39 -18.46
N PRO A 132 1.40 -14.88 -18.46
CA PRO A 132 2.40 -15.21 -17.44
C PRO A 132 1.89 -14.94 -16.02
N THR A 133 2.20 -15.86 -15.09
CA THR A 133 1.89 -15.78 -13.66
C THR A 133 3.12 -16.17 -12.84
N GLY A 134 3.08 -15.94 -11.52
CA GLY A 134 4.18 -16.28 -10.60
C GLY A 134 5.41 -15.39 -10.70
N TYR A 135 5.36 -14.30 -11.50
CA TYR A 135 6.54 -13.46 -11.77
C TYR A 135 7.10 -12.74 -10.54
N PHE A 136 6.38 -12.68 -9.41
CA PHE A 136 6.92 -12.14 -8.15
C PHE A 136 6.96 -13.16 -7.00
N ASP A 137 6.80 -14.45 -7.28
CA ASP A 137 6.86 -15.49 -6.23
C ASP A 137 8.25 -15.59 -5.61
N TRP A 138 9.29 -15.33 -6.39
CA TRP A 138 10.67 -15.33 -5.89
C TRP A 138 10.91 -14.25 -4.82
N LEU A 139 10.09 -13.20 -4.78
CA LEU A 139 10.13 -12.18 -3.72
C LEU A 139 9.53 -12.67 -2.39
N ASN A 140 8.84 -13.82 -2.34
CA ASN A 140 8.20 -14.33 -1.12
C ASN A 140 9.22 -14.70 -0.02
N GLN A 141 10.47 -14.98 -0.40
CA GLN A 141 11.55 -15.26 0.55
C GLN A 141 12.19 -14.00 1.14
N TYR A 142 11.84 -12.81 0.62
CA TYR A 142 12.42 -11.54 1.05
C TYR A 142 11.39 -10.69 1.79
N THR A 143 11.82 -10.08 2.88
CA THR A 143 11.02 -9.08 3.59
C THR A 143 11.29 -7.71 2.98
N PRO A 144 10.25 -6.91 2.65
CA PRO A 144 10.43 -5.55 2.18
C PRO A 144 11.18 -4.72 3.25
N VAL A 145 12.12 -3.89 2.81
CA VAL A 145 12.82 -2.91 3.65
C VAL A 145 11.84 -1.88 4.18
N THR A 146 10.91 -1.43 3.33
CA THR A 146 9.85 -0.49 3.69
C THR A 146 8.70 -0.56 2.68
N LYS A 147 7.60 0.12 2.98
CA LYS A 147 6.49 0.37 2.05
C LYS A 147 6.29 1.88 1.92
N ILE A 148 6.42 2.40 0.71
CA ILE A 148 6.13 3.81 0.43
C ILE A 148 4.61 3.95 0.31
N GLY A 149 4.03 4.68 1.26
CA GLY A 149 2.59 4.96 1.32
C GLY A 149 1.70 3.73 1.30
N TYR A 150 2.21 2.59 1.77
CA TYR A 150 1.55 1.27 1.76
C TYR A 150 1.31 0.67 0.36
N SER A 151 1.57 1.42 -0.72
CA SER A 151 1.29 1.03 -2.11
C SER A 151 2.51 0.54 -2.88
N ILE A 152 3.73 0.94 -2.52
CA ILE A 152 4.97 0.51 -3.19
C ILE A 152 5.91 -0.17 -2.20
N PHE A 153 6.25 -1.43 -2.46
CA PHE A 153 7.09 -2.26 -1.62
C PHE A 153 8.54 -2.12 -2.06
N ILE A 154 9.43 -1.80 -1.12
CA ILE A 154 10.85 -1.65 -1.38
C ILE A 154 11.60 -2.89 -0.93
N TYR A 155 12.42 -3.46 -1.82
CA TYR A 155 13.31 -4.58 -1.51
C TYR A 155 14.75 -4.19 -1.78
N ASN A 156 15.68 -4.78 -1.04
CA ASN A 156 17.11 -4.77 -1.34
C ASN A 156 17.60 -6.21 -1.40
N ILE A 157 17.82 -6.71 -2.61
CA ILE A 157 18.19 -8.11 -2.83
C ILE A 157 19.72 -8.22 -2.86
N PRO A 158 20.33 -9.03 -1.98
CA PRO A 158 21.78 -9.13 -1.86
C PRO A 158 22.44 -9.73 -3.11
N ASP A 159 23.74 -9.50 -3.22
CA ASP A 159 24.61 -10.14 -4.20
C ASP A 159 24.82 -11.64 -3.96
#